data_AF-A0A9C6WKK4-F1
#
_entry.id   AF-A0A9C6WKK4-F1
#
_cell.length_a   1.000
_cell.length_b   1.000
_cell.length_c   1.000
_cell.angle_alpha   90.00
_cell.angle_beta   90.00
_cell.angle_gamma   90.00
#
_symmetry.space_group_name_H-M   'P 1'
#
loop_
_entity.id
_entity.type
_entity.pdbx_description
1 polymer ?
#
loop_
_entity_poly.entity_id
_entity_poly.type
_entity_poly.pdbx_seq_one_letter_code
_entity_poly.pdbx_strand_id
1 'polypeptide(L)'
;MFTTQQLRESEEQLKLTTTTHRNVMVDEEGEFAGTICSICYEDLKPVSEDLQSISICGHVFHELCLQQWFENCSRVKKHTCPVCKQSCRVSDACRLYFQSVGDVVESVMHRKPFDSEEDSGVLRKEVTRLEVSGISS
;
A
#
# COMPACT_ATOMS: atom_id res chain seq x y z
N MET A 1 -13.53 34.23 26.71
CA MET A 1 -14.43 33.06 26.84
C MET A 1 -15.13 32.91 25.51
N PHE A 2 -14.75 31.90 24.72
CA PHE A 2 -15.35 31.69 23.40
C PHE A 2 -16.75 31.10 23.56
N THR A 3 -17.71 31.59 22.77
CA THR A 3 -19.09 31.13 22.86
C THR A 3 -19.20 29.70 22.33
N THR A 4 -20.16 28.94 22.85
CA THR A 4 -20.48 27.59 22.36
C THR A 4 -20.80 27.57 20.85
N GLN A 5 -21.26 28.70 20.32
CA GLN A 5 -21.51 28.90 18.90
C GLN A 5 -20.22 29.04 18.08
N GLN A 6 -19.23 29.81 18.56
CA GLN A 6 -17.92 29.93 17.90
C GLN A 6 -17.15 28.60 17.87
N LEU A 7 -17.28 27.79 18.92
CA LEU A 7 -16.69 26.44 18.96
C LEU A 7 -17.33 25.52 17.92
N ARG A 8 -18.67 25.49 17.83
CA ARG A 8 -19.38 24.68 16.82
C ARG A 8 -19.04 25.08 15.39
N GLU A 9 -18.95 26.38 15.12
CA GLU A 9 -18.56 26.91 13.80
C GLU A 9 -17.12 26.51 13.43
N SER A 10 -16.20 26.49 14.41
CA SER A 10 -14.83 26.03 14.19
C SER A 10 -14.72 24.52 13.98
N GLU A 11 -15.56 23.72 14.66
CA GLU A 11 -15.66 22.27 14.47
C GLU A 11 -16.26 21.92 13.10
N GLU A 12 -17.24 22.70 12.64
CA GLU A 12 -17.85 22.57 11.32
C GLU A 12 -16.87 22.97 10.20
N GLN A 13 -16.10 24.04 10.40
CA GLN A 13 -14.98 24.43 9.53
C GLN A 13 -13.87 23.37 9.50
N LEU A 14 -13.55 22.74 10.64
CA LEU A 14 -12.61 21.61 10.67
C LEU A 14 -13.16 20.41 9.89
N LYS A 15 -14.46 20.11 9.98
CA LYS A 15 -15.09 19.03 9.19
C LYS A 15 -15.09 19.34 7.69
N LEU A 16 -15.35 20.60 7.29
CA LEU A 16 -15.26 21.04 5.90
C LEU A 16 -13.82 20.96 5.35
N THR A 17 -12.82 21.29 6.17
CA THR A 17 -11.39 21.27 5.76
C THR A 17 -10.73 19.90 5.86
N THR A 18 -11.29 18.99 6.66
CA THR A 18 -10.84 17.59 6.79
C THR A 18 -11.57 16.65 5.84
N THR A 19 -12.46 17.18 4.99
CA THR A 19 -13.01 16.43 3.85
C THR A 19 -11.92 16.30 2.78
N THR A 20 -10.92 15.45 3.07
CA THR A 20 -10.09 14.84 2.04
C THR A 20 -11.07 14.17 1.08
N HIS A 21 -11.10 14.62 -0.18
CA HIS A 21 -11.82 13.96 -1.27
C HIS A 21 -11.21 12.57 -1.51
N ARG A 22 -11.49 11.63 -0.61
CA ARG A 22 -11.11 10.24 -0.72
C ARG A 22 -12.34 9.52 -1.22
N ASN A 23 -12.44 9.37 -2.54
CA ASN A 23 -13.39 8.42 -3.11
C ASN A 23 -12.84 7.03 -2.83
N VAL A 24 -13.04 6.53 -1.61
CA VAL A 24 -12.82 5.11 -1.30
C VAL A 24 -14.06 4.41 -1.84
N MET A 25 -13.92 3.78 -3.00
CA MET A 25 -14.90 2.81 -3.44
C MET A 25 -14.70 1.57 -2.55
N VAL A 26 -15.78 0.99 -2.06
CA VAL A 26 -15.76 -0.27 -1.31
C VAL A 26 -16.60 -1.20 -2.16
N ASP A 27 -15.99 -2.28 -2.65
CA ASP A 27 -16.71 -3.34 -3.34
C ASP A 27 -17.55 -4.15 -2.34
N GLU A 28 -18.59 -4.83 -2.85
CA GLU A 28 -19.63 -5.51 -2.03
C GLU A 28 -19.08 -6.68 -1.19
N GLU A 29 -17.79 -7.01 -1.33
CA GLU A 29 -17.07 -8.06 -0.61
C GLU A 29 -16.24 -7.50 0.57
N GLY A 30 -16.19 -6.18 0.72
CA GLY A 30 -15.41 -5.50 1.76
C GLY A 30 -13.91 -5.42 1.45
N GLU A 31 -13.48 -5.71 0.22
CA GLU A 31 -12.15 -5.34 -0.23
C GLU A 31 -12.11 -3.81 -0.34
N PHE A 32 -10.96 -3.21 0.01
CA PHE A 32 -10.75 -1.79 -0.28
C PHE A 32 -10.60 -1.68 -1.78
N ALA A 33 -11.63 -1.20 -2.50
CA ALA A 33 -11.47 -0.91 -3.91
C ALA A 33 -10.29 0.06 -4.04
N GLY A 34 -9.31 -0.34 -4.84
CA GLY A 34 -8.01 0.30 -4.92
C GLY A 34 -8.12 1.80 -5.21
N THR A 35 -7.08 2.54 -4.84
CA THR A 35 -6.95 3.93 -5.29
C THR A 35 -6.78 3.95 -6.81
N ILE A 36 -7.56 4.79 -7.52
CA ILE A 36 -7.46 4.95 -8.97
C ILE A 36 -6.59 6.16 -9.36
N CYS A 37 -5.91 6.10 -10.50
CA CYS A 37 -5.28 7.26 -11.10
C CYS A 37 -6.34 8.14 -11.76
N SER A 38 -6.51 9.40 -11.33
CA SER A 38 -7.52 10.29 -11.93
C SER A 38 -7.16 10.84 -13.32
N ILE A 39 -6.06 10.37 -13.93
CA ILE A 39 -5.62 10.79 -15.27
C ILE A 39 -5.99 9.71 -16.30
N CYS A 40 -5.66 8.44 -16.03
CA CYS A 40 -5.98 7.31 -16.90
C CYS A 40 -7.23 6.52 -16.47
N TYR A 41 -7.74 6.74 -15.25
CA TYR A 41 -8.88 6.04 -14.66
C TYR A 41 -8.66 4.53 -14.43
N GLU A 42 -7.39 4.10 -14.35
CA GLU A 42 -7.01 2.73 -14.00
C GLU A 42 -6.58 2.64 -12.52
N ASP A 43 -6.62 1.42 -11.97
CA ASP A 43 -6.17 1.14 -10.61
C ASP A 43 -4.68 1.44 -10.44
N LEU A 44 -4.32 2.02 -9.30
CA LEU A 44 -2.92 2.14 -8.88
C LEU A 44 -2.49 0.82 -8.24
N LYS A 45 -1.36 0.25 -8.69
CA LYS A 45 -0.79 -0.96 -8.10
C LYS A 45 0.56 -0.66 -7.42
N PRO A 46 0.57 -0.28 -6.13
CA PRO A 46 1.77 0.14 -5.38
C PRO A 46 2.95 -0.84 -5.41
N VAL A 47 2.68 -2.13 -5.62
CA VAL A 47 3.70 -3.20 -5.63
C VAL A 47 4.33 -3.38 -7.01
N SER A 48 3.58 -3.15 -8.08
CA SER A 48 4.01 -3.44 -9.45
C SER A 48 4.26 -2.20 -10.31
N GLU A 49 3.82 -1.03 -9.86
CA GLU A 49 3.82 0.21 -10.64
C GLU A 49 4.48 1.35 -9.88
N ASP A 50 5.07 2.25 -10.65
CA ASP A 50 5.70 3.45 -10.11
C ASP A 50 4.66 4.55 -9.89
N LEU A 51 4.51 4.95 -8.63
CA LEU A 51 3.55 5.94 -8.19
C LEU A 51 4.26 7.22 -7.74
N GLN A 52 3.66 8.36 -8.07
CA GLN A 52 4.10 9.66 -7.59
C GLN A 52 2.97 10.36 -6.84
N SER A 53 3.33 11.07 -5.77
CA SER A 53 2.46 12.00 -5.07
C SER A 53 2.92 13.44 -5.28
N ILE A 54 1.98 14.38 -5.30
CA ILE A 54 2.31 15.80 -5.24
C ILE A 54 2.43 16.19 -3.76
N SER A 55 3.65 16.46 -3.29
CA SER A 55 3.97 16.70 -1.86
C SER A 55 3.12 17.79 -1.19
N ILE A 56 2.70 18.82 -1.92
CA ILE A 56 1.90 19.92 -1.36
C ILE A 56 0.42 19.57 -1.12
N CYS A 57 -0.11 18.52 -1.75
CA CYS A 57 -1.54 18.17 -1.66
C CYS A 57 -1.83 16.68 -1.43
N GLY A 58 -0.82 15.80 -1.57
CA GLY A 58 -0.91 14.37 -1.29
C GLY A 58 -1.62 13.53 -2.36
N HIS A 59 -2.14 14.11 -3.44
CA HIS A 59 -2.78 13.32 -4.51
C HIS A 59 -1.76 12.44 -5.25
N VAL A 60 -2.15 11.19 -5.50
CA VAL A 60 -1.29 10.14 -6.06
C VAL A 60 -1.71 9.79 -7.48
N PHE A 61 -0.73 9.55 -8.35
CA PHE A 61 -0.90 9.20 -9.77
C PHE A 61 0.18 8.19 -10.17
N HIS A 62 0.02 7.53 -11.31
CA HIS A 62 1.14 6.86 -11.97
C HIS A 62 2.22 7.88 -12.34
N GLU A 63 3.48 7.50 -12.20
CA GLU A 63 4.64 8.35 -12.52
C GLU A 63 4.53 8.92 -13.94
N LEU A 64 4.25 8.07 -14.92
CA LEU A 64 4.16 8.48 -16.32
C LEU A 64 2.99 9.43 -16.57
N CYS A 65 1.82 9.18 -15.97
CA CYS A 65 0.65 10.03 -16.13
C CYS A 65 0.90 11.45 -15.60
N LEU A 66 1.54 11.57 -14.43
CA LEU A 66 1.84 12.87 -13.85
C LEU A 66 2.92 13.63 -14.65
N GLN A 67 3.95 12.92 -15.15
CA GLN A 67 4.97 13.50 -16.01
C GLN A 67 4.37 14.07 -17.31
N GLN A 68 3.55 13.29 -18.00
CA GLN A 68 2.86 13.71 -19.23
C GLN A 68 1.93 14.91 -18.98
N TRP A 69 1.24 14.92 -17.83
CA TRP A 69 0.42 16.05 -17.43
C TRP A 69 1.22 17.35 -17.33
N PHE A 70 2.39 17.31 -16.69
CA PHE A 70 3.26 18.47 -16.59
C PHE A 70 3.85 18.90 -17.93
N GLU A 71 4.25 17.96 -18.78
CA GLU A 71 4.78 18.27 -20.10
C GLU A 71 3.74 18.97 -20.99
N ASN A 72 2.50 18.49 -20.99
CA ASN A 72 1.37 19.10 -21.71
C ASN A 72 1.04 20.53 -21.20
N CYS A 73 1.24 20.77 -19.90
CA CYS A 73 1.02 22.07 -19.26
C CYS A 73 2.10 23.11 -19.59
N SER A 74 3.22 22.75 -20.23
CA SER A 74 4.30 23.67 -20.61
C SER A 74 3.84 24.85 -21.48
N ARG A 75 2.70 24.70 -22.19
CA ARG A 75 2.08 25.79 -22.97
C ARG A 75 1.46 26.89 -22.09
N VAL A 76 1.09 26.59 -20.84
CA VAL A 76 0.29 27.45 -19.94
C VAL A 76 1.13 28.08 -18.81
N LYS A 77 2.46 27.84 -18.79
CA LYS A 77 3.44 28.39 -17.81
C LYS A 77 3.20 28.04 -16.33
N LYS A 78 2.16 27.28 -15.98
CA LYS A 78 1.84 26.92 -14.58
C LYS A 78 1.37 25.46 -14.51
N HIS A 79 2.04 24.66 -13.67
CA HIS A 79 1.59 23.31 -13.37
C HIS A 79 0.59 23.35 -12.22
N THR A 80 -0.46 22.52 -12.31
CA THR A 80 -1.49 22.38 -11.28
C THR A 80 -1.82 20.91 -11.07
N CYS A 81 -2.21 20.56 -9.85
CA CYS A 81 -2.70 19.21 -9.54
C CYS A 81 -3.95 18.88 -10.39
N PRO A 82 -4.03 17.72 -11.05
CA PRO A 82 -5.21 17.30 -11.80
C PRO A 82 -6.50 17.24 -10.97
N VAL A 83 -6.39 16.94 -9.67
CA VAL A 83 -7.53 16.77 -8.75
C VAL A 83 -7.93 18.10 -8.12
N CYS A 84 -7.08 18.68 -7.28
CA CYS A 84 -7.44 19.87 -6.49
C CYS A 84 -7.11 21.21 -7.15
N LYS A 85 -6.48 21.20 -8.33
CA LYS A 85 -6.04 22.40 -9.08
C LYS A 85 -5.05 23.31 -8.34
N GLN A 86 -4.53 22.88 -7.19
CA GLN A 86 -3.49 23.61 -6.46
C GLN A 86 -2.24 23.73 -7.34
N SER A 87 -1.62 24.92 -7.34
CA SER A 87 -0.40 25.17 -8.10
C SER A 87 0.76 24.38 -7.51
N CYS A 88 1.46 23.63 -8.35
CA CYS A 88 2.63 22.83 -7.97
C CYS A 88 3.74 23.00 -9.01
N ARG A 89 4.92 22.49 -8.69
CA ARG A 89 6.10 22.42 -9.57
C ARG A 89 6.39 20.96 -9.90
N VAL A 90 7.20 20.73 -10.93
CA VAL A 90 7.69 19.38 -11.25
C VAL A 90 8.50 18.81 -10.07
N SER A 91 9.22 19.65 -9.34
CA SER A 91 9.97 19.27 -8.13
C SER A 91 9.09 18.82 -6.96
N ASP A 92 7.79 19.11 -7.00
CA ASP A 92 6.86 18.73 -5.92
C ASP A 92 6.34 17.30 -6.11
N ALA A 93 6.58 16.68 -7.27
CA ALA A 93 6.27 15.27 -7.51
C ALA A 93 7.32 14.37 -6.86
N CYS A 94 6.87 13.55 -5.91
CA CYS A 94 7.71 12.63 -5.16
C CYS A 94 7.30 11.20 -5.45
N ARG A 95 8.27 10.37 -5.86
CA ARG A 95 8.05 8.93 -6.03
C ARG A 95 7.78 8.27 -4.68
N LEU A 96 6.76 7.42 -4.64
CA LEU A 96 6.39 6.64 -3.47
C LEU A 96 7.09 5.29 -3.51
N TYR A 97 7.52 4.82 -2.34
CA TYR A 97 8.08 3.49 -2.15
C TYR A 97 7.30 2.78 -1.05
N PHE A 98 6.92 1.54 -1.31
CA PHE A 98 6.14 0.73 -0.39
C PHE A 98 7.03 -0.40 0.12
N GLN A 99 7.21 -0.47 1.44
CA GLN A 99 7.81 -1.65 2.05
C GLN A 99 6.72 -2.70 2.11
N SER A 100 6.85 -3.77 1.32
CA SER A 100 5.92 -4.89 1.43
C SER A 100 6.07 -5.51 2.82
N VAL A 101 4.96 -5.61 3.56
CA VAL A 101 4.86 -6.66 4.55
C VAL A 101 4.70 -7.94 3.74
N GLY A 102 5.76 -8.74 3.65
CA GLY A 102 5.70 -10.02 2.95
C GLY A 102 4.46 -10.78 3.40
N ASP A 103 3.80 -11.44 2.46
CA ASP A 103 2.54 -12.14 2.70
C ASP A 103 2.76 -13.22 3.77
N VAL A 104 2.50 -12.90 5.04
CA VAL A 104 2.63 -13.86 6.15
C VAL A 104 1.53 -14.93 6.06
N VAL A 105 0.63 -14.84 5.09
CA VAL A 105 -0.51 -15.78 4.97
C VAL A 105 -0.19 -17.01 4.11
N GLU A 106 0.90 -17.03 3.34
CA GLU A 106 1.27 -18.18 2.49
C GLU A 106 2.20 -19.19 3.19
N SER A 107 2.04 -19.38 4.49
CA SER A 107 2.66 -20.51 5.23
C SER A 107 1.67 -21.33 6.05
N VAL A 108 0.38 -20.97 6.07
CA VAL A 108 -0.62 -21.66 6.91
C VAL A 108 -1.57 -22.56 6.11
N MET A 109 -1.70 -22.41 4.79
CA MET A 109 -2.78 -23.08 4.02
C MET A 109 -2.32 -24.18 3.03
N HIS A 110 -1.03 -24.52 2.95
CA HIS A 110 -0.54 -25.70 2.21
C HIS A 110 0.03 -26.81 3.12
N ARG A 111 -0.45 -26.89 4.35
CA ARG A 111 -0.42 -28.16 5.08
C ARG A 111 -1.50 -29.07 4.49
N LYS A 112 -1.14 -29.75 3.41
CA LYS A 112 -1.75 -31.05 3.09
C LYS A 112 -1.87 -31.81 4.42
N PRO A 113 -3.02 -32.40 4.79
CA PRO A 113 -3.06 -33.38 5.85
C PRO A 113 -2.17 -34.54 5.40
N PHE A 114 -0.91 -34.45 5.78
CA PHE A 114 0.06 -35.51 5.61
C PHE A 114 0.07 -36.22 6.95
N ASP A 115 -0.51 -37.42 6.96
CA ASP A 115 -0.41 -38.40 8.03
C ASP A 115 1.02 -38.40 8.58
N SER A 116 1.21 -37.76 9.72
CA SER A 116 2.52 -37.64 10.36
C SER A 116 2.61 -38.72 11.44
N GLU A 117 2.66 -39.96 11.00
CA GLU A 117 2.97 -41.13 11.81
C GLU A 117 4.32 -41.74 11.40
N GLU A 118 5.21 -41.00 10.72
CA GLU A 118 6.43 -41.63 10.21
C GLU A 118 7.65 -40.71 10.12
N ASP A 119 8.06 -40.08 11.23
CA ASP A 119 9.47 -39.63 11.35
C ASP A 119 9.96 -39.44 12.80
N SER A 120 9.56 -40.31 13.72
CA SER A 120 10.22 -40.40 15.04
C SER A 120 10.86 -41.77 15.29
N GLY A 121 10.41 -42.79 14.55
CA GLY A 121 10.96 -44.15 14.61
C GLY A 121 12.26 -44.33 13.82
N VAL A 122 12.41 -43.61 12.71
CA VAL A 122 13.58 -43.74 11.82
C VAL A 122 14.83 -43.15 12.47
N LEU A 123 14.73 -41.94 13.02
CA LEU A 123 15.80 -41.29 13.77
C LEU A 123 16.23 -42.08 15.01
N ARG A 124 15.29 -42.70 15.73
CA ARG A 124 15.62 -43.55 16.89
C ARG A 124 16.35 -44.83 16.50
N LYS A 125 15.94 -45.49 15.41
CA LYS A 125 16.65 -46.67 14.88
C LYS A 125 18.06 -46.32 14.39
N GLU A 126 18.23 -45.14 13.82
CA GLU A 126 19.51 -44.65 13.34
C GLU A 126 20.49 -44.35 14.48
N VAL A 127 20.01 -43.71 15.56
CA VAL A 127 20.82 -43.46 16.78
C VAL A 127 21.27 -44.77 17.42
N THR A 128 20.37 -45.75 17.56
CA THR A 128 20.73 -47.07 18.12
C THR A 128 21.74 -47.82 17.23
N ARG A 129 21.68 -47.66 15.90
CA ARG A 129 22.65 -48.28 14.98
C ARG A 129 24.05 -47.68 15.11
N LEU A 130 24.14 -46.38 15.35
CA LEU A 130 25.40 -45.66 15.53
C LEU A 130 26.03 -45.90 16.90
N GLU A 131 25.22 -46.09 17.95
CA GLU A 131 25.72 -46.44 19.30
C GLU A 131 26.32 -47.85 19.38
N VAL A 132 25.79 -48.81 18.61
CA VAL A 132 26.33 -50.19 18.55
C VAL A 132 27.66 -50.26 17.78
N SER A 133 27.93 -49.32 16.88
CA SER A 133 29.15 -49.30 16.07
C SER A 133 30.31 -48.54 16.73
N GLY A 134 30.07 -47.93 17.91
CA GLY A 134 31.01 -47.05 18.62
C GLY A 134 31.63 -47.62 19.89
N ILE A 135 31.56 -48.93 20.13
CA ILE A 135 32.20 -49.60 21.28
C ILE A 135 32.76 -50.97 20.88
N SER A 136 33.99 -50.98 20.40
CA SER A 136 35.03 -52.04 20.44
C SER A 136 36.26 -51.39 19.78
N SER A 137 37.30 -50.93 20.50
CA SER A 137 38.38 -51.74 21.10
C SER A 137 38.77 -52.92 20.22
#